data_AF-H1VNK7-F1
#
_entry.id   AF-H1VNK7-F1
#
_cell.length_a   1.000
_cell.length_b   1.000
_cell.length_c   1.000
_cell.angle_alpha   90.00
_cell.angle_beta   90.00
_cell.angle_gamma   90.00
#
_symmetry.space_group_name_H-M   'P 1'
#
loop_
_entity.id
_entity.type
_entity.pdbx_description
1 polymer ?
#
loop_
_entity_poly.entity_id
_entity_poly.type
_entity_poly.pdbx_seq_one_letter_code
_entity_poly.pdbx_strand_id
1 'polypeptide(L)'
;MILPSPRIKRLLFLVFFSFLIGNALLYLVLPYDNPLVLAFRFNFSGLQLWLRGSGVEKDAWLYEPARFPIEYRNDVGLLIKTGYGTRHRLAAQLEALDLTPDDADDAFVVVGDWTPREGGKLAGVTVHDAIGGVMAMPEMRSHHDAPKFKEYLSLKDA
;
A
#
# COMPACT_ATOMS: atom_id res chain seq x y z
N MET A 1 2.14 -12.66 -56.60
CA MET A 1 1.16 -12.10 -55.63
C MET A 1 -0.14 -12.87 -55.75
N ILE A 2 -0.40 -13.82 -54.84
CA ILE A 2 -1.64 -14.60 -54.85
C ILE A 2 -2.70 -13.73 -54.17
N LEU A 3 -3.61 -13.14 -54.94
CA LEU A 3 -4.76 -12.43 -54.40
C LEU A 3 -5.66 -13.46 -53.70
N PRO A 4 -5.86 -13.38 -52.36
CA PRO A 4 -6.68 -14.34 -51.67
C PRO A 4 -8.10 -14.26 -52.21
N SER A 5 -8.70 -15.42 -52.48
CA SER A 5 -10.07 -15.51 -53.00
C SER A 5 -11.02 -14.73 -52.07
N PRO A 6 -12.12 -14.14 -52.60
CA PRO A 6 -13.06 -13.37 -51.79
C PRO A 6 -13.63 -14.18 -50.61
N ARG A 7 -13.70 -15.52 -50.74
CA ARG A 7 -14.07 -16.45 -49.66
C ARG A 7 -13.01 -16.49 -48.55
N ILE A 8 -11.72 -16.57 -48.91
CA ILE A 8 -10.61 -16.56 -47.94
C ILE A 8 -10.55 -15.21 -47.21
N LYS A 9 -10.72 -14.09 -47.94
CA LYS A 9 -10.77 -12.75 -47.32
C LYS A 9 -11.90 -12.65 -46.29
N ARG A 10 -13.10 -13.14 -46.63
CA ARG A 10 -14.25 -13.17 -45.71
C ARG A 10 -13.97 -14.04 -44.48
N LEU A 11 -13.37 -15.22 -44.68
CA LEU A 11 -13.03 -16.12 -43.57
C LEU A 11 -12.01 -15.47 -42.62
N LEU A 12 -10.94 -14.88 -43.16
CA LEU A 12 -9.94 -14.18 -42.37
C LEU A 12 -10.55 -13.02 -41.56
N PHE A 13 -11.46 -12.27 -42.19
CA PHE A 13 -12.18 -11.20 -41.51
C PHE A 13 -13.04 -11.74 -40.36
N LEU A 14 -13.80 -12.81 -40.59
CA LEU A 14 -14.63 -13.43 -39.55
C LEU A 14 -13.78 -13.98 -38.40
N VAL A 15 -12.66 -14.65 -38.69
CA VAL A 15 -11.74 -15.17 -37.68
C VAL A 15 -11.13 -14.02 -36.87
N PHE A 16 -10.70 -12.97 -37.54
CA PHE A 16 -10.13 -11.79 -36.90
C PHE A 16 -11.13 -11.10 -35.95
N PHE A 17 -12.36 -10.88 -36.40
CA PHE A 17 -13.41 -10.29 -35.55
C PHE A 17 -13.83 -11.23 -34.41
N SER A 18 -13.93 -12.54 -34.67
CA SER A 18 -14.22 -13.52 -33.61
C SER A 18 -13.13 -13.52 -32.55
N PHE A 19 -11.86 -13.42 -32.96
CA PHE A 19 -10.73 -13.31 -32.05
C PHE A 19 -10.79 -12.01 -31.23
N LEU A 20 -11.05 -10.86 -31.86
CA LEU A 20 -11.18 -9.58 -31.16
C LEU A 20 -12.32 -9.59 -30.13
N ILE A 21 -13.50 -10.07 -30.54
CA ILE A 21 -14.67 -10.15 -29.66
C ILE A 21 -14.39 -11.12 -28.51
N GLY A 22 -13.78 -12.28 -28.78
CA GLY A 22 -13.41 -13.24 -27.76
C GLY A 22 -12.45 -12.65 -26.71
N ASN A 23 -11.43 -11.91 -27.14
CA ASN A 23 -10.51 -11.23 -26.22
C ASN A 23 -11.19 -10.10 -25.43
N ALA A 24 -12.10 -9.34 -26.05
CA ALA A 24 -12.86 -8.31 -25.35
C ALA A 24 -13.77 -8.92 -24.26
N LEU A 25 -14.44 -10.04 -24.57
CA LEU A 25 -15.24 -10.77 -23.60
C LEU A 25 -14.37 -11.34 -22.47
N LEU A 26 -13.21 -11.92 -22.78
CA LEU A 26 -12.26 -12.39 -21.77
C LEU A 26 -11.80 -11.24 -20.86
N TYR A 27 -11.48 -10.08 -21.41
CA TYR A 27 -11.08 -8.91 -20.61
C TYR A 27 -12.21 -8.41 -19.68
N LEU A 28 -13.47 -8.54 -20.09
CA LEU A 28 -14.63 -8.14 -19.27
C LEU A 28 -14.98 -9.15 -18.17
N VAL A 29 -14.74 -10.44 -18.40
CA VAL A 29 -15.09 -11.52 -17.47
C VAL A 29 -13.96 -11.84 -16.49
N LEU A 30 -12.70 -11.68 -16.91
CA LEU A 30 -11.56 -11.93 -16.04
C LEU A 30 -11.51 -10.93 -14.88
N PRO A 31 -11.10 -11.38 -13.68
CA PRO A 31 -11.00 -10.51 -12.52
C PRO A 31 -9.90 -9.47 -12.71
N TYR A 32 -10.02 -8.36 -11.99
CA TYR A 32 -9.16 -7.18 -12.15
C TYR A 32 -7.67 -7.50 -11.93
N ASP A 33 -7.36 -8.43 -11.04
CA ASP A 33 -6.05 -8.90 -10.64
C ASP A 33 -5.46 -10.00 -11.54
N ASN A 34 -6.17 -10.41 -12.61
CA ASN A 34 -5.65 -11.39 -13.55
C ASN A 34 -4.40 -10.86 -14.29
N PRO A 35 -3.32 -11.65 -14.42
CA PRO A 35 -2.08 -11.22 -15.07
C PRO A 35 -2.25 -10.69 -16.50
N LEU A 36 -3.17 -11.26 -17.29
CA LEU A 36 -3.42 -10.80 -18.67
C LEU A 36 -4.10 -9.43 -18.71
N VAL A 37 -5.07 -9.22 -17.80
CA VAL A 37 -5.78 -7.94 -17.66
C VAL A 37 -4.81 -6.85 -17.20
N LEU A 38 -3.96 -7.16 -16.21
CA LEU A 38 -2.93 -6.25 -15.72
C LEU A 38 -1.89 -5.92 -16.79
N ALA A 39 -1.39 -6.93 -17.52
CA ALA A 39 -0.42 -6.72 -18.59
C ALA A 39 -1.00 -5.84 -19.72
N PHE A 40 -2.24 -6.09 -20.14
CA PHE A 40 -2.91 -5.26 -21.14
C PHE A 40 -3.02 -3.80 -20.68
N ARG A 41 -3.51 -3.57 -19.47
CA ARG A 41 -3.66 -2.24 -18.90
C ARG A 41 -2.34 -1.50 -18.77
N PHE A 42 -1.31 -2.16 -18.24
CA PHE A 42 0.01 -1.57 -18.07
C PHE A 42 0.58 -1.10 -19.41
N ASN A 43 0.54 -1.95 -20.44
CA ASN A 43 1.02 -1.61 -21.77
C ASN A 43 0.17 -0.51 -22.43
N PHE A 44 -1.15 -0.54 -22.24
CA PHE A 44 -2.04 0.49 -22.77
C PHE A 44 -1.80 1.85 -22.10
N SER A 45 -1.65 1.88 -20.78
CA SER A 45 -1.29 3.10 -20.03
C SER A 45 0.08 3.64 -20.45
N GLY A 46 1.06 2.76 -20.66
CA GLY A 46 2.37 3.14 -21.20
C GLY A 46 2.28 3.75 -22.60
N LEU A 47 1.46 3.17 -23.49
CA LEU A 47 1.20 3.71 -24.81
C LEU A 47 0.49 5.07 -24.75
N GLN A 48 -0.52 5.22 -23.88
CA GLN A 48 -1.19 6.50 -23.67
C GLN A 48 -0.23 7.58 -23.17
N LEU A 49 0.66 7.24 -22.23
CA LEU A 49 1.69 8.14 -21.74
C LEU A 49 2.68 8.53 -22.85
N TRP A 50 3.10 7.55 -23.67
CA TRP A 50 3.97 7.79 -24.82
C TRP A 50 3.31 8.72 -25.85
N LEU A 51 2.03 8.50 -26.17
CA LEU A 51 1.25 9.35 -27.08
C LEU A 51 1.05 10.77 -26.55
N ARG A 52 0.97 10.95 -25.23
CA ARG A 52 0.86 12.28 -24.58
C ARG A 52 2.17 13.08 -24.66
N GLY A 53 3.30 12.45 -24.94
CA GLY A 53 4.59 13.11 -25.14
C GLY A 53 5.31 13.52 -23.84
N SER A 54 6.59 13.88 -23.96
CA SER A 54 7.49 14.18 -22.82
C SER A 54 7.23 15.52 -22.12
N GLY A 55 6.28 16.32 -22.61
CA GLY A 55 5.92 17.62 -22.04
C GLY A 55 4.75 17.59 -21.05
N VAL A 56 4.11 16.44 -20.88
CA VAL A 56 3.09 16.27 -19.84
C VAL A 56 3.77 15.93 -18.53
N GLU A 57 3.51 16.73 -17.50
CA GLU A 57 4.00 16.50 -16.14
C GLU A 57 3.62 15.09 -15.71
N LYS A 58 4.62 14.25 -15.44
CA LYS A 58 4.40 12.83 -15.08
C LYS A 58 3.54 12.67 -13.84
N ASP A 59 3.54 13.70 -13.01
CA ASP A 59 2.83 13.78 -11.74
C ASP A 59 1.53 14.58 -11.84
N ALA A 60 1.06 14.91 -13.06
CA ALA A 60 -0.22 15.59 -13.28
C ALA A 60 -1.40 14.88 -12.57
N TRP A 61 -1.33 13.54 -12.46
CA TRP A 61 -2.31 12.73 -11.76
C TRP A 61 -2.38 12.99 -10.25
N LEU A 62 -1.33 13.55 -9.62
CA LEU A 62 -1.35 13.98 -8.21
C LEU A 62 -2.23 15.21 -7.99
N TYR A 63 -2.43 16.01 -9.03
CA TYR A 63 -3.23 17.23 -8.99
C TYR A 63 -4.64 17.05 -9.54
N GLU A 64 -4.92 15.91 -10.20
CA GLU A 64 -6.28 15.54 -10.60
C GLU A 64 -7.09 15.09 -9.37
N PRO A 65 -8.37 15.48 -9.25
CA PRO A 65 -9.23 14.96 -8.20
C PRO A 65 -9.29 13.43 -8.25
N ALA A 66 -9.08 12.78 -7.10
CA ALA A 66 -9.17 11.34 -6.99
C ALA A 66 -10.56 10.86 -7.43
N ARG A 67 -10.60 9.88 -8.35
CA ARG A 67 -11.87 9.29 -8.84
C ARG A 67 -12.73 8.73 -7.71
N PHE A 68 -12.07 8.22 -6.67
CA PHE A 68 -12.68 7.79 -5.43
C PHE A 68 -12.05 8.63 -4.32
N PRO A 69 -12.71 9.73 -3.90
CA PRO A 69 -12.17 10.56 -2.82
C PRO A 69 -12.10 9.71 -1.55
N ILE A 70 -11.02 9.90 -0.80
CA ILE A 70 -10.79 9.23 0.48
C ILE A 70 -10.91 10.28 1.57
N GLU A 71 -11.78 10.06 2.54
CA GLU A 71 -11.85 10.87 3.75
C GLU A 71 -10.82 10.34 4.75
N TYR A 72 -9.64 10.96 4.82
CA TYR A 72 -8.52 10.48 5.63
C TYR A 72 -8.86 10.14 7.08
N ARG A 73 -9.81 10.86 7.71
CA ARG A 73 -10.23 10.60 9.09
C ARG A 73 -11.08 9.33 9.23
N ASN A 74 -11.85 8.97 8.19
CA ASN A 74 -12.86 7.91 8.26
C ASN A 74 -12.45 6.63 7.51
N ASP A 75 -11.70 6.79 6.42
CA ASP A 75 -11.35 5.71 5.49
C ASP A 75 -9.93 5.17 5.68
N VAL A 76 -9.09 5.87 6.45
CA VAL A 76 -7.66 5.56 6.62
C VAL A 76 -7.31 5.40 8.09
N GLY A 77 -6.83 4.22 8.47
CA GLY A 77 -6.17 4.03 9.76
C GLY A 77 -4.68 4.34 9.68
N LEU A 78 -4.18 5.25 10.51
CA LEU A 78 -2.77 5.62 10.54
C LEU A 78 -2.01 4.86 11.65
N LEU A 79 -0.90 4.22 11.28
CA LEU A 79 0.02 3.61 12.24
C LEU A 79 1.32 4.40 12.32
N ILE A 80 1.53 5.08 13.45
CA ILE A 80 2.75 5.85 13.69
C ILE A 80 3.77 4.96 14.40
N LYS A 81 4.78 4.53 13.66
CA LYS A 81 5.90 3.77 14.23
C LYS A 81 6.97 4.71 14.76
N THR A 82 7.38 4.48 15.99
CA THR A 82 8.51 5.18 16.63
C THR A 82 9.41 4.17 17.34
N GLY A 83 10.66 4.55 17.59
CA GLY A 83 11.64 3.68 18.25
C GLY A 83 12.26 4.33 19.47
N TYR A 84 12.96 3.56 20.32
CA TYR A 84 13.55 4.05 21.57
C TYR A 84 14.38 5.31 21.34
N GLY A 85 15.29 5.30 20.36
CA GLY A 85 16.15 6.44 20.03
C GLY A 85 15.43 7.63 19.40
N THR A 86 14.22 7.44 18.85
CA THR A 86 13.45 8.47 18.14
C THR A 86 12.18 8.88 18.86
N ARG A 87 11.88 8.30 20.03
CA ARG A 87 10.67 8.57 20.82
C ARG A 87 10.43 10.06 21.08
N HIS A 88 11.49 10.83 21.30
CA HIS A 88 11.45 12.28 21.52
C HIS A 88 10.88 13.07 20.32
N ARG A 89 10.85 12.48 19.12
CA ARG A 89 10.32 13.11 17.90
C ARG A 89 8.81 12.95 17.77
N LEU A 90 8.17 12.11 18.60
CA LEU A 90 6.76 11.79 18.47
C LEU A 90 5.88 13.05 18.53
N ALA A 91 6.15 13.97 19.47
CA ALA A 91 5.37 15.21 19.57
C ALA A 91 5.40 16.04 18.28
N ALA A 92 6.58 16.21 17.68
CA ALA A 92 6.73 16.94 16.42
C ALA A 92 6.08 16.21 15.23
N GLN A 93 6.04 14.88 15.26
CA GLN A 93 5.34 14.09 14.24
C GLN A 93 3.83 14.26 14.33
N LEU A 94 3.26 14.27 15.54
CA LEU A 94 1.84 14.52 15.75
C LEU A 94 1.46 15.93 15.31
N GLU A 95 2.26 16.93 15.70
CA GLU A 95 2.06 18.33 15.28
C GLU A 95 2.12 18.49 13.75
N ALA A 96 3.10 17.88 13.08
CA ALA A 96 3.24 17.98 11.63
C ALA A 96 2.08 17.31 10.86
N LEU A 97 1.37 16.39 11.50
CA LEU A 97 0.20 15.70 10.94
C LEU A 97 -1.13 16.30 11.40
N ASP A 98 -1.10 17.39 12.19
CA ASP A 98 -2.28 18.00 12.81
C ASP A 98 -3.10 17.00 13.65
N LEU A 99 -2.40 16.11 14.37
CA LEU A 99 -2.99 15.07 15.21
C LEU A 99 -2.90 15.45 16.68
N THR A 100 -3.99 15.24 17.40
CA THR A 100 -4.07 15.47 18.84
C THR A 100 -4.19 14.15 19.61
N PRO A 101 -3.92 14.14 20.93
CA PRO A 101 -4.16 12.95 21.73
C PRO A 101 -5.60 12.45 21.74
N ASP A 102 -6.56 13.33 21.46
CA ASP A 102 -7.99 12.98 21.39
C ASP A 102 -8.35 12.21 20.12
N ASP A 103 -7.48 12.25 19.09
CA ASP A 103 -7.65 11.49 17.85
C ASP A 103 -7.03 10.08 17.92
N ALA A 104 -6.36 9.75 19.03
CA ALA A 104 -5.75 8.45 19.24
C ALA A 104 -6.81 7.34 19.34
N ASP A 105 -6.46 6.14 18.89
CA ASP A 105 -7.30 4.93 18.82
C ASP A 105 -8.48 4.98 17.82
N ASP A 106 -8.95 6.18 17.45
CA ASP A 106 -9.97 6.37 16.41
C ASP A 106 -9.36 6.66 15.03
N ALA A 107 -8.41 7.58 14.95
CA ALA A 107 -7.77 7.96 13.68
C ALA A 107 -6.36 7.39 13.52
N PHE A 108 -5.65 7.18 14.63
CA PHE A 108 -4.29 6.63 14.59
C PHE A 108 -3.90 5.86 15.84
N VAL A 109 -2.89 4.99 15.69
CA VAL A 109 -2.26 4.25 16.78
C VAL A 109 -0.76 4.47 16.75
N VAL A 110 -0.15 4.66 17.92
CA VAL A 110 1.30 4.79 18.05
C VAL A 110 1.91 3.50 18.56
N VAL A 111 2.95 3.03 17.87
CA VAL A 111 3.64 1.79 18.19
C VAL A 111 5.12 2.05 18.41
N GLY A 112 5.62 1.61 19.57
CA GLY A 112 7.01 1.69 19.98
C GLY A 112 7.73 0.35 19.89
N ASP A 113 9.05 0.39 19.68
CA ASP A 113 9.94 -0.77 19.80
C ASP A 113 10.60 -0.90 21.19
N TRP A 114 10.02 -0.25 22.19
CA TRP A 114 10.46 -0.28 23.58
C TRP A 114 9.25 -0.40 24.50
N THR A 115 9.49 -0.81 25.74
CA THR A 115 8.46 -0.81 26.78
C THR A 115 8.35 0.59 27.40
N PRO A 116 7.23 1.31 27.24
CA PRO A 116 7.12 2.67 27.79
C PRO A 116 7.00 2.65 29.31
N ARG A 117 7.56 3.68 29.97
CA ARG A 117 7.45 3.90 31.41
C ARG A 117 6.17 4.70 31.75
N GLU A 118 5.79 4.70 33.03
CA GLU A 118 4.73 5.57 33.59
C GLU A 118 3.37 5.52 32.85
N GLY A 119 2.78 4.33 32.75
CA GLY A 119 1.42 4.17 32.23
C GLY A 119 1.29 4.18 30.71
N GLY A 120 2.40 4.09 29.97
CA GLY A 120 2.35 3.82 28.52
C GLY A 120 2.24 5.07 27.65
N LYS A 121 2.25 6.28 28.22
CA LYS A 121 1.97 7.51 27.46
C LYS A 121 3.22 8.30 27.11
N LEU A 122 3.23 8.84 25.89
CA LEU A 122 4.24 9.79 25.43
C LEU A 122 3.55 10.86 24.59
N ALA A 123 3.86 12.14 24.83
CA ALA A 123 3.16 13.26 24.16
C ALA A 123 1.62 13.19 24.29
N GLY A 124 1.11 12.70 25.42
CA GLY A 124 -0.32 12.56 25.70
C GLY A 124 -0.99 11.31 25.12
N VAL A 125 -0.33 10.62 24.18
CA VAL A 125 -0.88 9.43 23.50
C VAL A 125 -0.33 8.12 24.08
N THR A 126 -1.15 7.07 24.04
CA THR A 126 -0.71 5.72 24.41
C THR A 126 0.23 5.18 23.33
N VAL A 127 1.39 4.67 23.74
CA VAL A 127 2.36 4.00 22.87
C VAL A 127 2.30 2.50 23.14
N HIS A 128 1.92 1.73 22.12
CA HIS A 128 1.85 0.28 22.22
C HIS A 128 3.23 -0.35 22.03
N ASP A 129 3.64 -1.20 22.98
CA ASP A 129 4.89 -1.97 22.89
C ASP A 129 4.71 -3.14 21.92
N ALA A 130 5.07 -2.92 20.65
CA ALA A 130 4.96 -3.97 19.64
C ALA A 130 5.90 -5.14 19.92
N ILE A 131 7.11 -4.85 20.41
CA ILE A 131 8.12 -5.89 20.62
C ILE A 131 7.76 -6.71 21.83
N GLY A 132 7.35 -6.09 22.94
CA GLY A 132 6.81 -6.79 24.10
C GLY A 132 5.63 -7.69 23.74
N GLY A 133 4.73 -7.21 22.90
CA GLY A 133 3.61 -8.01 22.37
C GLY A 133 4.08 -9.25 21.59
N VAL A 134 5.02 -9.08 20.65
CA VAL A 134 5.61 -10.20 19.88
C VAL A 134 6.36 -11.17 20.79
N MET A 135 7.14 -10.67 21.73
CA MET A 135 7.92 -11.48 22.66
C MET A 135 7.04 -12.33 23.61
N ALA A 136 5.82 -11.85 23.90
CA ALA A 136 4.84 -12.57 24.71
C ALA A 136 4.14 -13.72 23.95
N MET A 137 4.26 -13.79 22.62
CA MET A 137 3.65 -14.84 21.81
C MET A 137 4.27 -16.21 22.12
N PRO A 138 3.46 -17.28 22.26
CA PRO A 138 3.97 -18.63 22.54
C PRO A 138 5.02 -19.14 21.54
N GLU A 139 4.85 -18.78 20.27
CA GLU A 139 5.71 -19.17 19.14
C GLU A 139 7.11 -18.58 19.26
N MET A 140 7.24 -17.41 19.91
CA MET A 140 8.53 -16.71 20.03
C MET A 140 9.39 -17.24 21.18
N ARG A 141 8.88 -18.15 22.03
CA ARG A 141 9.61 -18.71 23.19
C ARG A 141 10.89 -19.43 22.79
N SER A 142 10.90 -20.14 21.66
CA SER A 142 12.10 -20.82 21.14
C SER A 142 13.22 -19.85 20.71
N HIS A 143 12.88 -18.58 20.54
CA HIS A 143 13.79 -17.54 20.07
C HIS A 143 14.24 -16.56 21.17
N HIS A 144 13.87 -16.80 22.44
CA HIS A 144 14.22 -15.93 23.57
C HIS A 144 15.73 -15.78 23.80
N ASP A 145 16.52 -16.78 23.40
CA ASP A 145 17.98 -16.72 23.48
C ASP A 145 18.65 -15.93 22.35
N ALA A 146 17.90 -15.53 21.32
CA ALA A 146 18.43 -14.80 20.19
C ALA A 146 19.07 -13.47 20.66
N PRO A 147 20.24 -13.08 20.12
CA PRO A 147 20.92 -11.84 20.51
C PRO A 147 20.01 -10.60 20.45
N LYS A 148 19.14 -10.55 19.43
CA LYS A 148 18.20 -9.44 19.25
C LYS A 148 17.14 -9.36 20.35
N PHE A 149 16.65 -10.50 20.86
CA PHE A 149 15.71 -10.54 21.98
C PHE A 149 16.36 -10.01 23.26
N LYS A 150 17.61 -10.38 23.50
CA LYS A 150 18.40 -9.87 24.65
C LYS A 150 18.64 -8.37 24.57
N GLU A 151 18.94 -7.85 23.37
CA GLU A 151 19.06 -6.41 23.13
C GLU A 151 17.76 -5.67 23.46
N TYR A 152 16.61 -6.17 22.99
CA TYR A 152 15.31 -5.55 23.30
C TYR A 152 14.96 -5.61 24.79
N LEU A 153 15.23 -6.72 25.48
CA LEU A 153 15.06 -6.81 26.94
C LEU A 153 15.89 -5.75 27.68
N SER A 154 17.11 -5.46 27.22
CA SER A 154 17.94 -4.41 27.82
C SER A 154 17.35 -3.00 27.67
N LEU A 155 16.54 -2.78 26.63
CA LEU A 155 15.85 -1.49 26.39
C LEU A 155 14.59 -1.32 27.23
N LYS A 156 14.08 -2.40 27.84
CA LYS A 156 12.95 -2.36 28.78
C LYS A 156 13.32 -1.68 30.09
N ASP A 157 14.57 -1.82 30.51
CA ASP A 157 15.09 -1.32 31.79
C ASP A 157 15.82 0.04 31.66
N ALA A 158 15.95 0.57 30.44
CA ALA A 158 16.67 1.81 30.12
C ALA A 158 15.78 3.06 30.21
#